data_AF-A0A9P9TSA8-F1
#
_entry.id   AF-A0A9P9TSA8-F1
#
_cell.length_a   1.000
_cell.length_b   1.000
_cell.length_c   1.000
_cell.angle_alpha   90.00
_cell.angle_beta   90.00
_cell.angle_gamma   90.00
#
_symmetry.space_group_name_H-M   'P 1'
#
loop_
_entity.id
_entity.type
_entity.pdbx_description
1 polymer ?
#
loop_
_entity_poly.entity_id
_entity_poly.type
_entity_poly.pdbx_seq_one_letter_code
_entity_poly.pdbx_strand_id
1 'polypeptide(L)'
;MPGYIGEIPGMYYDTKNEKYFAIQANYAAPANSAYSSQDVKRRMLRDEKEAAATKKEEHQECRIRQARILQEPLTGGSLSRETGLDGFDPAQILAGGLVRRGHHTIIVSPIEDVGSGMFSIGHKPAVGPSIFELRHAINGYIELYQFDLQERDFSSQDFGLDFQRYGDDRIPGLPSTTEITSVCVHETSGTLATTWLGCAADYGIMLSSTSIEDVNDQPSQNRRQVVLGPGLSRGSDVCIFSSTPAPPQANLIFAYGTSAGVLATDKHGSYDTYFITLAPSKDQPDDTFAIEFLSDNPSVLLSGGRRGILGITDLRLPMSSPNSDTITHPSSITHICQLDQHRLIVSGLNSTLCQYDLRFRKTRNLKPIPEQKAKAKSRLNFHPTSPILVYPDYQNTASHQAGFDIDLEAGIVAAAQEADEFTPAIQLFSLHGGHKLDSPHANGFQAKDDDDWLVKCLRFARDTDSGMKSLYVGHRKKIQRYAWGDVDDG
;
A
#
# COMPACT_ATOMS: atom_id res chain seq x y z
N MET A 1 8.44 -39.93 28.08
CA MET A 1 8.59 -40.01 29.55
C MET A 1 9.47 -41.21 29.86
N PRO A 2 10.79 -41.07 30.05
CA PRO A 2 11.57 -42.17 30.59
C PRO A 2 11.15 -42.38 32.05
N GLY A 3 10.83 -43.62 32.40
CA GLY A 3 10.43 -43.99 33.77
C GLY A 3 11.52 -43.63 34.78
N TYR A 4 11.13 -43.34 36.01
CA TYR A 4 12.06 -43.00 37.08
C TYR A 4 13.05 -44.15 37.32
N ILE A 5 14.30 -43.97 36.93
CA ILE A 5 15.40 -44.93 37.16
C ILE A 5 15.89 -44.69 38.59
N GLY A 6 15.51 -45.56 39.52
CA GLY A 6 15.87 -45.44 40.93
C GLY A 6 17.33 -45.83 41.20
N GLU A 7 18.02 -45.07 42.05
CA GLU A 7 19.36 -45.47 42.52
C GLU A 7 19.27 -46.66 43.46
N ILE A 8 19.82 -47.81 43.04
CA ILE A 8 19.91 -49.02 43.87
C ILE A 8 21.30 -49.06 44.51
N PRO A 9 21.42 -49.06 45.86
CA PRO A 9 22.71 -49.11 46.54
C PRO A 9 23.57 -50.30 46.09
N GLY A 10 24.81 -50.04 45.67
CA GLY A 10 25.76 -51.05 45.21
C GLY A 10 25.61 -51.48 43.74
N MET A 11 24.67 -50.90 42.99
CA MET A 11 24.44 -51.16 41.57
C MET A 11 24.58 -49.87 40.75
N TYR A 12 25.12 -49.98 39.54
CA TYR A 12 25.21 -48.91 38.54
C TYR A 12 24.31 -49.21 37.35
N TYR A 13 23.46 -48.26 36.96
CA TYR A 13 22.60 -48.40 35.78
C TYR A 13 23.36 -47.95 34.52
N ASP A 14 23.57 -48.87 33.58
CA ASP A 14 24.13 -48.54 32.27
C ASP A 14 23.00 -48.23 31.29
N THR A 15 22.92 -46.97 30.86
CA THR A 15 21.91 -46.47 29.93
C THR A 15 21.98 -47.09 28.54
N LYS A 16 23.15 -47.60 28.10
CA LYS A 16 23.28 -48.27 26.80
C LYS A 16 22.75 -49.69 26.81
N ASN A 17 22.87 -50.36 27.95
CA ASN A 17 22.48 -51.76 28.12
C ASN A 17 21.13 -51.91 28.84
N GLU A 18 20.52 -50.80 29.27
CA GLU A 18 19.26 -50.70 30.02
C GLU A 18 19.21 -51.66 31.23
N LYS A 19 20.35 -51.83 31.91
CA LYS A 19 20.52 -52.82 32.99
C LYS A 19 21.38 -52.30 34.14
N TYR A 20 21.10 -52.83 35.33
CA TYR A 20 21.92 -52.61 36.54
C TYR A 20 23.08 -53.60 36.60
N PHE A 21 24.27 -53.10 36.95
CA PHE A 21 25.49 -53.86 37.14
C PHE A 21 26.03 -53.66 38.55
N ALA A 22 26.47 -54.74 39.20
CA ALA A 22 27.05 -54.66 40.53
C ALA A 22 28.39 -53.91 40.50
N ILE A 23 28.53 -52.89 41.35
CA ILE A 23 29.77 -52.13 41.48
C ILE A 23 30.77 -52.98 42.27
N GLN A 24 31.86 -53.36 41.62
CA GLN A 24 32.90 -54.14 42.28
C GLN A 24 33.93 -53.23 42.95
N ALA A 25 34.45 -53.66 44.10
CA ALA A 25 35.56 -52.99 44.76
C ALA A 25 36.82 -53.11 43.88
N ASN A 26 37.67 -52.07 43.87
CA ASN A 26 38.80 -51.99 42.93
C ASN A 26 39.79 -53.17 43.03
N TYR A 27 39.90 -53.79 44.21
CA TYR A 27 40.77 -54.95 44.45
C TYR A 27 40.12 -56.30 44.08
N ALA A 28 38.79 -56.33 43.89
CA ALA A 28 38.01 -57.51 43.56
C ALA A 28 37.58 -57.55 42.08
N ALA A 29 37.84 -56.48 41.34
CA ALA A 29 37.52 -56.34 39.93
C ALA A 29 38.66 -56.89 39.05
N PRO A 30 38.36 -57.64 37.97
CA PRO A 30 39.34 -57.99 36.95
C PRO A 30 40.01 -56.72 36.37
N ALA A 31 41.28 -56.80 35.98
CA ALA A 31 42.06 -55.64 35.51
C ALA A 31 41.43 -54.84 34.33
N ASN A 32 40.47 -55.43 33.61
CA ASN A 32 39.71 -54.82 32.51
C ASN A 32 38.21 -54.63 32.80
N SER A 33 37.76 -54.71 34.06
CA SER A 33 36.33 -54.58 34.36
C SER A 33 35.83 -53.15 34.10
N ALA A 34 34.78 -53.01 33.30
CA ALA A 34 34.15 -51.72 32.99
C ALA A 34 33.31 -51.13 34.15
N TYR A 35 33.14 -51.87 35.26
CA TYR A 35 32.22 -51.57 36.35
C TYR A 35 32.91 -51.52 37.73
N SER A 36 34.21 -51.15 37.75
CA SER A 36 34.92 -50.90 39.01
C SER A 36 34.41 -49.62 39.68
N SER A 37 34.53 -49.52 41.00
CA SER A 37 34.10 -48.34 41.75
C SER A 37 34.76 -47.03 41.29
N GLN A 38 36.00 -47.07 40.78
CA GLN A 38 36.68 -45.89 40.22
C GLN A 38 36.17 -45.52 38.83
N ASP A 39 35.86 -46.50 37.98
CA ASP A 39 35.37 -46.26 36.62
C ASP A 39 33.94 -45.74 36.61
N VAL A 40 33.08 -46.28 37.48
CA VAL A 40 31.72 -45.81 37.67
C VAL A 40 31.72 -44.35 38.17
N LYS A 41 32.55 -44.01 39.15
CA LYS A 41 32.72 -42.62 39.61
C LYS A 41 33.20 -41.69 38.50
N ARG A 42 34.13 -42.15 37.66
CA ARG A 42 34.66 -41.37 36.53
C ARG A 42 33.60 -41.14 35.45
N ARG A 43 32.74 -42.12 35.19
CA ARG A 43 31.61 -42.01 34.23
C ARG A 43 30.53 -41.08 34.77
N MET A 44 30.11 -41.23 36.02
CA MET A 44 29.15 -40.32 36.65
C MET A 44 29.63 -38.86 36.60
N LEU A 45 30.89 -38.60 36.90
CA LEU A 45 31.49 -37.26 36.77
C LEU A 45 31.55 -36.75 35.33
N ARG A 46 31.66 -37.64 34.34
CA ARG A 46 31.68 -37.28 32.92
C ARG A 46 30.27 -36.96 32.44
N ASP A 47 29.30 -37.81 32.75
CA ASP A 47 27.89 -37.65 32.40
C ASP A 47 27.31 -36.39 33.07
N GLU A 48 27.70 -36.09 34.32
CA GLU A 48 27.33 -34.85 35.01
C GLU A 48 27.93 -33.62 34.33
N LYS A 49 29.19 -33.69 33.87
CA LYS A 49 29.83 -32.62 33.10
C LYS A 49 29.18 -32.41 31.73
N GLU A 50 28.85 -33.49 31.04
CA GLU A 50 28.17 -33.45 29.74
C GLU A 50 26.75 -32.88 29.90
N ALA A 51 26.00 -33.31 30.92
CA ALA A 51 24.67 -32.75 31.25
C ALA A 51 24.72 -31.28 31.71
N ALA A 52 25.80 -30.88 32.41
CA ALA A 52 26.01 -29.48 32.76
C ALA A 52 26.44 -28.63 31.55
N ALA A 53 27.11 -29.21 30.56
CA ALA A 53 27.47 -28.55 29.31
C ALA A 53 26.23 -28.33 28.44
N THR A 54 25.39 -29.35 28.24
CA THR A 54 24.13 -29.23 27.48
C THR A 54 23.19 -28.21 28.10
N LYS A 55 23.01 -28.22 29.44
CA LYS A 55 22.23 -27.17 30.13
C LYS A 55 22.80 -25.77 29.95
N LYS A 56 24.14 -25.63 29.88
CA LYS A 56 24.78 -24.32 29.63
C LYS A 56 24.56 -23.85 28.20
N GLU A 57 24.59 -24.75 27.22
CA GLU A 57 24.29 -24.47 25.81
C GLU A 57 22.83 -24.03 25.67
N GLU A 58 21.86 -24.77 26.23
CA GLU A 58 20.44 -24.42 26.25
C GLU A 58 20.19 -23.03 26.89
N HIS A 59 20.88 -22.73 28.00
CA HIS A 59 20.79 -21.42 28.65
C HIS A 59 21.45 -20.29 27.83
N GLN A 60 22.49 -20.59 27.03
CA GLN A 60 23.12 -19.62 26.12
C GLN A 60 22.24 -19.33 24.91
N GLU A 61 21.58 -20.33 24.34
CA GLU A 61 20.60 -20.14 23.26
C GLU A 61 19.44 -19.24 23.72
N CYS A 62 18.97 -19.42 24.95
CA CYS A 62 17.89 -18.59 25.52
C CYS A 62 18.28 -17.14 25.84
N ARG A 63 19.58 -16.79 25.84
CA ARG A 63 20.08 -15.43 26.13
C ARG A 63 20.03 -14.51 24.91
N ILE A 64 20.06 -15.05 23.70
CA ILE A 64 19.96 -14.29 22.46
C ILE A 64 18.48 -14.20 22.09
N ARG A 65 17.78 -13.20 22.62
CA ARG A 65 16.40 -12.88 22.20
C ARG A 65 16.42 -11.66 21.32
N GLN A 66 15.83 -11.77 20.13
CA GLN A 66 15.60 -10.62 19.27
C GLN A 66 14.66 -9.65 19.99
N ALA A 67 14.97 -8.36 19.96
CA ALA A 67 14.12 -7.35 20.59
C ALA A 67 12.74 -7.34 19.92
N ARG A 68 11.66 -7.31 20.72
CA ARG A 68 10.27 -7.31 20.19
C ARG A 68 10.02 -6.19 19.16
N ILE A 69 10.65 -5.04 19.36
CA ILE A 69 10.55 -3.90 18.45
C ILE A 69 11.07 -4.19 17.02
N LEU A 70 11.94 -5.20 16.86
CA LEU A 70 12.41 -5.66 15.54
C LEU A 70 11.36 -6.48 14.78
N GLN A 71 10.33 -6.98 15.47
CA GLN A 71 9.23 -7.71 14.85
C GLN A 71 8.05 -6.80 14.46
N GLU A 72 8.03 -5.56 14.95
CA GLU A 72 7.04 -4.57 14.56
C GLU A 72 7.24 -4.21 13.08
N PRO A 73 6.20 -4.25 12.22
CA PRO A 73 6.36 -4.05 10.78
C PRO A 73 7.11 -2.74 10.48
N LEU A 74 6.56 -1.63 10.95
CA LEU A 74 7.02 -0.29 10.60
C LEU A 74 8.35 0.13 11.22
N THR A 75 8.58 -0.18 12.50
CA THR A 75 9.81 0.22 13.23
C THR A 75 10.89 -0.84 13.14
N GLY A 76 10.50 -2.11 13.16
CA GLY A 76 11.41 -3.24 13.24
C GLY A 76 12.18 -3.48 11.95
N GLY A 77 11.54 -3.29 10.79
CA GLY A 77 12.22 -3.36 9.51
C GLY A 77 13.29 -2.26 9.34
N SER A 78 13.00 -1.02 9.75
CA SER A 78 13.98 0.08 9.69
C SER A 78 15.14 -0.14 10.67
N LEU A 79 14.86 -0.62 11.88
CA LEU A 79 15.90 -0.94 12.88
C LEU A 79 16.73 -2.15 12.47
N SER A 80 16.13 -3.16 11.82
CA SER A 80 16.85 -4.33 11.29
C SER A 80 17.83 -3.89 10.19
N ARG A 81 17.39 -2.99 9.30
CA ARG A 81 18.27 -2.34 8.30
C ARG A 81 19.44 -1.60 8.97
N GLU A 82 19.16 -0.80 9.99
CA GLU A 82 20.18 -0.01 10.70
C GLU A 82 21.17 -0.86 11.51
N THR A 83 20.72 -2.02 12.00
CA THR A 83 21.55 -2.97 12.75
C THR A 83 22.25 -3.99 11.85
N GLY A 84 22.03 -3.94 10.54
CA GLY A 84 22.61 -4.88 9.57
C GLY A 84 22.10 -6.32 9.72
N LEU A 85 20.96 -6.49 10.38
CA LEU A 85 20.23 -7.76 10.45
C LEU A 85 19.39 -7.91 9.18
N ASP A 86 20.06 -7.93 8.03
CA ASP A 86 19.44 -8.33 6.76
C ASP A 86 19.24 -9.85 6.82
N GLY A 87 18.00 -10.31 6.78
CA GLY A 87 17.78 -11.75 6.72
C GLY A 87 16.34 -12.17 6.55
N PHE A 88 15.37 -11.36 6.97
CA PHE A 88 13.97 -11.72 6.82
C PHE A 88 13.11 -10.48 6.61
N ASP A 89 12.63 -10.31 5.39
CA ASP A 89 11.56 -9.36 5.09
C ASP A 89 10.25 -10.13 4.91
N PRO A 90 9.31 -10.07 5.88
CA PRO A 90 8.01 -10.71 5.76
C PRO A 90 7.25 -10.27 4.49
N ALA A 91 7.48 -9.04 4.03
CA ALA A 91 6.85 -8.51 2.83
C ALA A 91 7.23 -9.33 1.59
N GLN A 92 8.42 -9.94 1.54
CA GLN A 92 8.84 -10.79 0.43
C GLN A 92 8.02 -12.08 0.32
N ILE A 93 7.67 -12.70 1.47
CA ILE A 93 6.82 -13.89 1.49
C ILE A 93 5.40 -13.52 1.08
N LEU A 94 4.88 -12.42 1.63
CA LEU A 94 3.54 -11.95 1.32
C LEU A 94 3.43 -11.54 -0.15
N ALA A 95 4.41 -10.83 -0.70
CA ALA A 95 4.43 -10.46 -2.12
C ALA A 95 4.49 -11.69 -3.03
N GLY A 96 5.27 -12.71 -2.66
CA GLY A 96 5.35 -13.98 -3.40
C GLY A 96 4.05 -14.79 -3.39
N GLY A 97 3.24 -14.65 -2.33
CA GLY A 97 1.96 -15.35 -2.18
C GLY A 97 0.77 -14.70 -2.91
N LEU A 98 0.94 -13.53 -3.53
CA LEU A 98 -0.12 -12.88 -4.32
C LEU A 98 -0.32 -13.62 -5.64
N VAL A 99 -1.47 -14.28 -5.80
CA VAL A 99 -1.85 -15.04 -6.99
C VAL A 99 -3.09 -14.45 -7.67
N ARG A 100 -3.22 -14.61 -8.98
CA ARG A 100 -4.40 -14.13 -9.73
C ARG A 100 -5.65 -14.88 -9.26
N ARG A 101 -6.66 -14.15 -8.77
CA ARG A 101 -7.90 -14.72 -8.21
C ARG A 101 -9.13 -14.01 -8.79
N GLY A 102 -9.29 -14.14 -10.09
CA GLY A 102 -10.42 -13.61 -10.86
C GLY A 102 -10.17 -12.20 -11.42
N HIS A 103 -11.02 -11.80 -12.36
CA HIS A 103 -11.01 -10.47 -12.95
C HIS A 103 -12.43 -10.02 -13.29
N HIS A 104 -12.64 -8.71 -13.29
CA HIS A 104 -13.84 -8.09 -13.83
C HIS A 104 -13.48 -7.39 -15.14
N THR A 105 -14.21 -7.70 -16.21
CA THR A 105 -14.09 -7.01 -17.50
C THR A 105 -15.43 -6.39 -17.82
N ILE A 106 -15.43 -5.10 -18.13
CA ILE A 106 -16.65 -4.46 -18.60
C ILE A 106 -16.94 -4.87 -20.04
N ILE A 107 -18.20 -5.20 -20.31
CA ILE A 107 -18.72 -5.43 -21.65
C ILE A 107 -19.33 -4.12 -22.16
N VAL A 108 -18.53 -3.29 -22.85
CA VAL A 108 -18.98 -2.05 -23.51
C VAL A 108 -19.13 -2.29 -25.02
N SER A 109 -19.99 -1.51 -25.67
CA SER A 109 -20.13 -1.46 -27.13
C SER A 109 -18.77 -1.13 -27.81
N PRO A 110 -18.42 -1.78 -28.94
CA PRO A 110 -17.11 -1.64 -29.62
C PRO A 110 -16.78 -0.24 -30.18
N ILE A 111 -17.63 0.76 -29.96
CA ILE A 111 -17.42 2.15 -30.40
C ILE A 111 -16.77 3.00 -29.29
N GLU A 112 -16.74 2.52 -28.03
CA GLU A 112 -16.31 3.26 -26.83
C GLU A 112 -15.06 2.65 -26.16
N ASP A 113 -14.08 2.23 -26.95
CA ASP A 113 -12.96 1.35 -26.57
C ASP A 113 -11.90 1.91 -25.58
N VAL A 114 -12.22 2.94 -24.78
CA VAL A 114 -11.22 3.61 -23.91
C VAL A 114 -11.67 3.66 -22.44
N GLY A 115 -11.61 2.52 -21.75
CA GLY A 115 -11.67 2.54 -20.28
C GLY A 115 -10.43 3.22 -19.70
N SER A 116 -10.57 3.98 -18.62
CA SER A 116 -9.42 4.60 -17.92
C SER A 116 -8.69 3.63 -16.99
N GLY A 117 -9.31 2.48 -16.67
CA GLY A 117 -8.84 1.59 -15.61
C GLY A 117 -8.99 2.16 -14.20
N MET A 118 -9.67 3.31 -14.04
CA MET A 118 -9.90 3.91 -12.72
C MET A 118 -11.05 3.22 -12.00
N PHE A 119 -10.89 3.00 -10.70
CA PHE A 119 -11.92 2.38 -9.89
C PHE A 119 -11.79 2.72 -8.40
N SER A 120 -12.86 2.47 -7.65
CA SER A 120 -12.83 2.41 -6.18
C SER A 120 -13.47 1.11 -5.69
N ILE A 121 -13.00 0.62 -4.55
CA ILE A 121 -13.52 -0.59 -3.91
C ILE A 121 -13.93 -0.23 -2.48
N GLY A 122 -15.09 -0.73 -2.04
CA GLY A 122 -15.56 -0.61 -0.67
C GLY A 122 -16.10 -1.93 -0.14
N HIS A 123 -15.55 -2.41 0.98
CA HIS A 123 -16.05 -3.62 1.66
C HIS A 123 -17.39 -3.35 2.33
N LYS A 124 -18.33 -4.30 2.26
CA LYS A 124 -19.66 -4.20 2.88
C LYS A 124 -19.90 -5.34 3.89
N PRO A 125 -19.18 -5.35 5.02
CA PRO A 125 -19.31 -6.39 6.04
C PRO A 125 -20.72 -6.46 6.65
N ALA A 126 -21.48 -5.37 6.61
CA ALA A 126 -22.87 -5.33 7.07
C ALA A 126 -23.84 -6.12 6.18
N VAL A 127 -23.52 -6.30 4.90
CA VAL A 127 -24.33 -7.07 3.94
C VAL A 127 -23.90 -8.53 3.96
N GLY A 128 -22.59 -8.78 3.98
CA GLY A 128 -22.03 -10.12 4.09
C GLY A 128 -20.50 -10.10 4.22
N PRO A 129 -19.91 -11.17 4.77
CA PRO A 129 -18.49 -11.20 5.12
C PRO A 129 -17.54 -11.19 3.91
N SER A 130 -18.05 -11.45 2.71
CA SER A 130 -17.28 -11.49 1.47
C SER A 130 -17.88 -10.59 0.37
N ILE A 131 -18.71 -9.64 0.78
CA ILE A 131 -19.41 -8.74 -0.14
C ILE A 131 -18.66 -7.43 -0.24
N PHE A 132 -18.35 -7.01 -1.47
CA PHE A 132 -17.72 -5.72 -1.73
C PHE A 132 -18.35 -5.02 -2.93
N GLU A 133 -18.28 -3.70 -2.91
CA GLU A 133 -18.67 -2.85 -4.02
C GLU A 133 -17.46 -2.47 -4.85
N LEU A 134 -17.60 -2.55 -6.17
CA LEU A 134 -16.64 -2.06 -7.14
C LEU A 134 -17.32 -0.98 -7.97
N ARG A 135 -16.64 0.16 -8.10
CA ARG A 135 -17.11 1.29 -8.91
C ARG A 135 -16.09 1.51 -10.00
N HIS A 136 -16.44 1.18 -11.24
CA HIS A 136 -15.52 1.20 -12.37
C HIS A 136 -15.83 2.39 -13.27
N ALA A 137 -14.84 3.26 -13.44
CA ALA A 137 -14.92 4.47 -14.26
C ALA A 137 -14.59 4.21 -15.73
N ILE A 138 -15.49 4.66 -16.62
CA ILE A 138 -15.46 4.41 -18.06
C ILE A 138 -15.92 5.68 -18.77
N ASN A 139 -15.05 6.39 -19.50
CA ASN A 139 -15.49 7.34 -20.54
C ASN A 139 -16.70 8.25 -20.19
N GLY A 140 -16.63 8.97 -19.07
CA GLY A 140 -17.74 9.85 -18.64
C GLY A 140 -18.88 9.15 -17.87
N TYR A 141 -18.71 7.88 -17.51
CA TYR A 141 -19.65 7.07 -16.75
C TYR A 141 -18.95 6.33 -15.61
N ILE A 142 -19.72 5.98 -14.59
CA ILE A 142 -19.31 5.02 -13.56
C ILE A 142 -20.35 3.93 -13.48
N GLU A 143 -19.93 2.70 -13.63
CA GLU A 143 -20.75 1.53 -13.36
C GLU A 143 -20.49 1.01 -11.96
N LEU A 144 -21.58 0.64 -11.27
CA LEU A 144 -21.53 0.19 -9.89
C LEU A 144 -21.97 -1.27 -9.81
N TYR A 145 -21.09 -2.04 -9.19
CA TYR A 145 -21.17 -3.47 -9.09
C TYR A 145 -21.05 -3.89 -7.63
N GLN A 146 -21.85 -4.88 -7.26
CA GLN A 146 -21.70 -5.60 -6.00
C GLN A 146 -21.24 -7.02 -6.31
N PHE A 147 -20.23 -7.49 -5.59
CA PHE A 147 -19.65 -8.81 -5.74
C PHE A 147 -19.84 -9.60 -4.45
N ASP A 148 -20.08 -10.91 -4.57
CA ASP A 148 -20.00 -11.86 -3.46
C ASP A 148 -18.97 -12.95 -3.80
N LEU A 149 -17.91 -13.07 -3.00
CA LEU A 149 -16.87 -14.07 -3.23
C LEU A 149 -17.24 -15.48 -2.71
N GLN A 150 -18.40 -15.66 -2.06
CA GLN A 150 -18.83 -16.97 -1.56
C GLN A 150 -19.59 -17.81 -2.60
N GLU A 151 -20.27 -17.18 -3.55
CA GLU A 151 -20.90 -17.88 -4.68
C GLU A 151 -19.78 -18.40 -5.60
N ARG A 152 -19.37 -19.66 -5.38
CA ARG A 152 -18.35 -20.34 -6.17
C ARG A 152 -19.01 -21.32 -7.15
N ASP A 153 -19.62 -20.82 -8.22
CA ASP A 153 -19.92 -21.68 -9.37
C ASP A 153 -18.86 -21.50 -10.47
N PHE A 154 -17.61 -21.84 -10.13
CA PHE A 154 -16.52 -21.98 -11.11
C PHE A 154 -16.70 -23.27 -11.92
N SER A 155 -17.70 -23.30 -12.79
CA SER A 155 -17.90 -24.38 -13.77
C SER A 155 -17.40 -24.03 -15.17
N SER A 156 -17.05 -22.77 -15.44
CA SER A 156 -16.50 -22.36 -16.73
C SER A 156 -15.05 -21.93 -16.59
N GLN A 157 -14.32 -22.09 -17.69
CA GLN A 157 -12.95 -21.59 -17.92
C GLN A 157 -12.85 -20.04 -17.88
N ASP A 158 -13.91 -19.35 -17.46
CA ASP A 158 -13.97 -17.90 -17.34
C ASP A 158 -13.54 -17.51 -15.92
N PHE A 159 -12.35 -16.91 -15.82
CA PHE A 159 -11.82 -16.29 -14.60
C PHE A 159 -12.60 -15.03 -14.15
N GLY A 160 -13.90 -14.94 -14.43
CA GLY A 160 -14.77 -13.83 -14.06
C GLY A 160 -15.07 -13.82 -12.57
N LEU A 161 -15.23 -12.64 -11.98
CA LEU A 161 -15.84 -12.49 -10.67
C LEU A 161 -17.38 -12.38 -10.83
N ASP A 162 -18.17 -13.06 -10.00
CA ASP A 162 -19.64 -12.96 -10.03
C ASP A 162 -20.10 -11.63 -9.47
N PHE A 163 -20.98 -10.94 -10.22
CA PHE A 163 -21.44 -9.59 -9.87
C PHE A 163 -22.91 -9.34 -10.15
N GLN A 164 -23.47 -8.45 -9.34
CA GLN A 164 -24.72 -7.77 -9.62
C GLN A 164 -24.43 -6.31 -9.95
N ARG A 165 -24.75 -5.89 -11.18
CA ARG A 165 -24.81 -4.47 -11.53
C ARG A 165 -26.06 -3.86 -10.89
N TYR A 166 -25.89 -2.84 -10.07
CA TYR A 166 -27.01 -2.19 -9.37
C TYR A 166 -27.23 -0.73 -9.78
N GLY A 167 -26.31 -0.14 -10.56
CA GLY A 167 -26.52 1.22 -11.06
C GLY A 167 -25.41 1.72 -11.97
N ASP A 168 -25.66 2.88 -12.56
CA ASP A 168 -24.69 3.71 -13.27
C ASP A 168 -24.87 5.18 -12.91
N ASP A 169 -23.75 5.89 -12.77
CA ASP A 169 -23.72 7.35 -12.73
C ASP A 169 -23.24 7.88 -14.08
N ARG A 170 -23.99 8.82 -14.65
CA ARG A 170 -23.67 9.43 -15.95
C ARG A 170 -23.30 10.88 -15.75
N ILE A 171 -22.15 11.28 -16.28
CA ILE A 171 -21.69 12.67 -16.22
C ILE A 171 -22.54 13.48 -17.24
N PRO A 172 -23.47 14.36 -16.80
CA PRO A 172 -24.48 14.94 -17.68
C PRO A 172 -23.87 15.88 -18.74
N GLY A 173 -24.23 15.69 -20.00
CA GLY A 173 -23.90 16.62 -21.09
C GLY A 173 -22.47 16.51 -21.67
N LEU A 174 -21.73 15.46 -21.34
CA LEU A 174 -20.37 15.26 -21.83
C LEU A 174 -20.27 14.23 -22.96
N PRO A 175 -19.29 14.38 -23.88
CA PRO A 175 -18.90 13.30 -24.79
C PRO A 175 -18.37 12.12 -23.99
N SER A 176 -18.58 10.90 -24.49
CA SER A 176 -18.06 9.64 -23.92
C SER A 176 -16.54 9.48 -24.04
N THR A 177 -15.77 10.57 -24.04
CA THR A 177 -14.32 10.55 -24.30
C THR A 177 -13.52 11.35 -23.28
N THR A 178 -14.15 11.84 -22.21
CA THR A 178 -13.44 12.59 -21.17
C THR A 178 -12.75 11.66 -20.20
N GLU A 179 -11.48 11.93 -19.96
CA GLU A 179 -10.64 11.13 -19.08
C GLU A 179 -10.98 11.37 -17.60
N ILE A 180 -11.43 10.32 -16.92
CA ILE A 180 -11.64 10.33 -15.48
C ILE A 180 -10.28 10.34 -14.78
N THR A 181 -10.06 11.31 -13.90
CA THR A 181 -8.78 11.55 -13.22
C THR A 181 -8.74 10.93 -11.82
N SER A 182 -9.88 10.83 -11.12
CA SER A 182 -9.95 10.14 -9.82
C SER A 182 -11.37 9.72 -9.45
N VAL A 183 -11.45 8.67 -8.64
CA VAL A 183 -12.69 8.14 -8.05
C VAL A 183 -12.41 7.82 -6.59
N CYS A 184 -13.10 8.48 -5.66
CA CYS A 184 -12.94 8.23 -4.22
C CYS A 184 -14.26 8.35 -3.46
N VAL A 185 -14.35 7.68 -2.31
CA VAL A 185 -15.56 7.67 -1.49
C VAL A 185 -15.27 8.28 -0.13
N HIS A 186 -16.16 9.17 0.31
CA HIS A 186 -16.22 9.62 1.68
C HIS A 186 -17.22 8.72 2.42
N GLU A 187 -16.70 7.69 3.07
CA GLU A 187 -17.49 6.60 3.68
C GLU A 187 -18.51 7.12 4.70
N THR A 188 -18.14 8.12 5.51
CA THR A 188 -19.02 8.66 6.57
C THR A 188 -20.29 9.30 6.04
N SER A 189 -20.21 10.00 4.90
CA SER A 189 -21.40 10.62 4.29
C SER A 189 -22.04 9.74 3.22
N GLY A 190 -21.43 8.60 2.89
CA GLY A 190 -21.85 7.78 1.75
C GLY A 190 -21.87 8.59 0.46
N THR A 191 -20.81 9.37 0.19
CA THR A 191 -20.72 10.19 -1.02
C THR A 191 -19.54 9.73 -1.86
N LEU A 192 -19.77 9.55 -3.16
CA LEU A 192 -18.78 9.24 -4.17
C LEU A 192 -18.38 10.52 -4.89
N ALA A 193 -17.10 10.84 -4.91
CA ALA A 193 -16.54 11.89 -5.75
C ALA A 193 -15.90 11.28 -6.99
N THR A 194 -16.22 11.86 -8.14
CA THR A 194 -15.64 11.54 -9.43
C THR A 194 -15.11 12.81 -10.05
N THR A 195 -13.85 12.79 -10.46
CA THR A 195 -13.24 13.92 -11.17
C THR A 195 -12.82 13.50 -12.56
N TRP A 196 -12.83 14.44 -13.49
CA TRP A 196 -12.33 14.23 -14.83
C TRP A 196 -11.50 15.42 -15.28
N LEU A 197 -10.71 15.19 -16.32
CA LEU A 197 -9.93 16.23 -16.96
C LEU A 197 -10.89 17.12 -17.77
N GLY A 198 -11.37 18.18 -17.11
CA GLY A 198 -12.14 19.25 -17.72
C GLY A 198 -11.59 20.58 -17.21
N CYS A 199 -11.51 21.58 -18.09
CA CYS A 199 -11.07 22.92 -17.74
C CYS A 199 -12.24 23.88 -17.99
N ALA A 200 -13.23 23.79 -17.11
CA ALA A 200 -14.45 24.61 -17.13
C ALA A 200 -14.77 25.05 -15.69
N ALA A 201 -15.40 26.21 -15.54
CA ALA A 201 -15.60 26.80 -14.22
C ALA A 201 -16.73 26.15 -13.41
N ASP A 202 -17.73 25.60 -14.07
CA ASP A 202 -18.92 25.00 -13.48
C ASP A 202 -18.90 23.46 -13.53
N TYR A 203 -17.79 22.88 -13.96
CA TYR A 203 -17.70 21.47 -14.30
C TYR A 203 -16.33 20.88 -13.97
N GLY A 204 -16.30 19.62 -13.53
CA GLY A 204 -15.06 18.88 -13.25
C GLY A 204 -15.17 17.89 -12.10
N ILE A 205 -16.22 18.02 -11.27
CA ILE A 205 -16.48 17.16 -10.12
C ILE A 205 -17.94 16.69 -10.17
N MET A 206 -18.17 15.40 -10.01
CA MET A 206 -19.51 14.84 -9.77
C MET A 206 -19.51 14.20 -8.38
N LEU A 207 -20.50 14.59 -7.58
CA LEU A 207 -20.82 13.96 -6.31
C LEU A 207 -22.09 13.13 -6.46
N SER A 208 -22.04 11.84 -6.10
CA SER A 208 -23.22 10.97 -6.08
C SER A 208 -23.35 10.24 -4.75
N SER A 209 -24.57 9.95 -4.30
CA SER A 209 -24.81 9.19 -3.07
C SER A 209 -24.49 7.71 -3.29
N THR A 210 -23.70 7.06 -2.43
CA THR A 210 -23.38 5.62 -2.53
C THR A 210 -24.52 4.70 -2.08
N SER A 211 -25.52 5.21 -1.37
CA SER A 211 -26.70 4.43 -0.97
C SER A 211 -27.74 4.39 -2.09
N ILE A 212 -28.29 3.20 -2.34
CA ILE A 212 -29.51 3.04 -3.14
C ILE A 212 -30.67 3.35 -2.17
N GLU A 213 -31.41 4.43 -2.41
CA GLU A 213 -32.70 4.59 -1.74
C GLU A 213 -33.69 3.62 -2.41
N ASP A 214 -34.17 2.61 -1.66
CA ASP A 214 -35.21 1.68 -2.10
C ASP A 214 -36.55 2.41 -2.27
N VAL A 215 -36.70 3.14 -3.37
CA VAL A 215 -37.98 3.72 -3.77
C VAL A 215 -38.64 2.77 -4.76
N ASN A 216 -39.50 1.88 -4.23
CA ASN A 216 -40.50 1.07 -4.94
C ASN A 216 -40.08 0.44 -6.29
N ASP A 217 -39.74 -0.86 -6.28
CA ASP A 217 -39.78 -1.82 -7.39
C ASP A 217 -39.19 -1.42 -8.77
N GLN A 218 -38.45 -0.32 -8.88
CA GLN A 218 -37.58 -0.01 -10.02
C GLN A 218 -36.20 0.42 -9.53
N PRO A 219 -35.20 -0.48 -9.48
CA PRO A 219 -33.86 -0.20 -8.95
C PRO A 219 -32.98 0.63 -9.90
N SER A 220 -33.55 1.42 -10.81
CA SER A 220 -32.77 2.28 -11.67
C SER A 220 -33.44 3.64 -11.84
N GLN A 221 -32.76 4.71 -11.40
CA GLN A 221 -32.46 5.92 -12.20
C GLN A 221 -32.26 7.22 -11.39
N ASN A 222 -32.59 7.29 -10.10
CA ASN A 222 -32.54 8.58 -9.38
C ASN A 222 -31.57 8.59 -8.17
N ARG A 223 -30.30 8.20 -8.38
CA ARG A 223 -29.25 8.59 -7.42
C ARG A 223 -29.05 10.09 -7.52
N ARG A 224 -29.09 10.80 -6.39
CA ARG A 224 -28.85 12.24 -6.36
C ARG A 224 -27.42 12.51 -6.80
N GLN A 225 -27.28 13.20 -7.92
CA GLN A 225 -26.01 13.64 -8.49
C GLN A 225 -25.94 15.16 -8.44
N VAL A 226 -24.80 15.67 -7.99
CA VAL A 226 -24.46 17.09 -7.99
C VAL A 226 -23.20 17.27 -8.80
N VAL A 227 -23.25 18.14 -9.80
CA VAL A 227 -22.07 18.51 -10.58
C VAL A 227 -21.56 19.85 -10.10
N LEU A 228 -20.26 19.91 -9.84
CA LEU A 228 -19.55 21.07 -9.33
C LEU A 228 -18.36 21.38 -10.24
N GLY A 229 -17.90 22.62 -10.13
CA GLY A 229 -16.67 23.07 -10.75
C GLY A 229 -15.79 23.87 -9.79
N PRO A 230 -14.59 24.24 -10.25
CA PRO A 230 -13.65 25.09 -9.49
C PRO A 230 -14.11 26.55 -9.35
N GLY A 231 -15.18 26.95 -10.04
CA GLY A 231 -15.67 28.32 -10.11
C GLY A 231 -14.77 29.23 -10.94
N LEU A 232 -15.12 30.52 -11.01
CA LEU A 232 -14.39 31.53 -11.79
C LEU A 232 -13.31 32.28 -10.98
N SER A 233 -13.18 31.98 -9.68
CA SER A 233 -12.33 32.75 -8.75
C SER A 233 -10.83 32.67 -9.07
N ARG A 234 -10.40 31.63 -9.81
CA ARG A 234 -9.01 31.37 -10.20
C ARG A 234 -8.82 31.29 -11.73
N GLY A 235 -9.77 31.82 -12.50
CA GLY A 235 -9.81 31.70 -13.96
C GLY A 235 -10.89 30.73 -14.43
N SER A 236 -11.14 30.71 -15.75
CA SER A 236 -12.12 29.81 -16.37
C SER A 236 -11.57 28.40 -16.65
N ASP A 237 -10.24 28.28 -16.69
CA ASP A 237 -9.56 27.11 -17.24
C ASP A 237 -8.80 26.37 -16.12
N VAL A 238 -9.52 26.03 -15.05
CA VAL A 238 -8.95 25.26 -13.94
C VAL A 238 -9.27 23.78 -14.15
N CYS A 239 -8.23 22.96 -14.21
CA CYS A 239 -8.36 21.52 -14.46
C CYS A 239 -8.17 20.74 -13.14
N ILE A 240 -8.84 19.59 -13.02
CA ILE A 240 -8.88 18.79 -11.79
C ILE A 240 -8.16 17.47 -12.00
N PHE A 241 -7.15 17.21 -11.17
CA PHE A 241 -6.23 16.09 -11.34
C PHE A 241 -6.46 14.96 -10.35
N SER A 242 -6.90 15.26 -9.14
CA SER A 242 -7.09 14.25 -8.09
C SER A 242 -8.12 14.67 -7.07
N SER A 243 -8.60 13.70 -6.30
CA SER A 243 -9.49 13.89 -5.16
C SER A 243 -9.09 12.98 -4.01
N THR A 244 -9.28 13.48 -2.79
CA THR A 244 -9.06 12.74 -1.56
C THR A 244 -10.22 13.01 -0.59
N PRO A 245 -10.82 11.97 0.02
CA PRO A 245 -11.86 12.15 1.01
C PRO A 245 -11.27 12.72 2.30
N ALA A 246 -12.02 13.64 2.90
CA ALA A 246 -11.65 14.19 4.20
C ALA A 246 -11.92 13.16 5.31
N PRO A 247 -11.12 13.16 6.40
CA PRO A 247 -11.41 12.33 7.55
C PRO A 247 -12.74 12.74 8.21
N PRO A 248 -13.44 11.83 8.90
CA PRO A 248 -14.79 12.06 9.44
C PRO A 248 -14.90 13.30 10.35
N GLN A 249 -13.82 13.64 11.05
CA GLN A 249 -13.71 14.74 12.01
C GLN A 249 -13.48 16.10 11.34
N ALA A 250 -13.12 16.14 10.06
CA ALA A 250 -12.96 17.39 9.33
C ALA A 250 -14.32 18.02 8.98
N ASN A 251 -14.29 19.34 8.79
CA ASN A 251 -15.43 20.11 8.29
C ASN A 251 -15.58 20.01 6.76
N LEU A 252 -14.67 19.30 6.09
CA LEU A 252 -14.67 19.09 4.65
C LEU A 252 -15.25 17.71 4.32
N ILE A 253 -15.72 17.52 3.09
CA ILE A 253 -16.05 16.19 2.54
C ILE A 253 -14.90 15.68 1.67
N PHE A 254 -14.39 16.54 0.79
CA PHE A 254 -13.33 16.21 -0.16
C PHE A 254 -12.37 17.40 -0.33
N ALA A 255 -11.13 17.08 -0.70
CA ALA A 255 -10.16 18.01 -1.24
C ALA A 255 -9.73 17.56 -2.63
N TYR A 256 -9.44 18.52 -3.52
CA TYR A 256 -9.15 18.30 -4.94
C TYR A 256 -7.89 19.01 -5.38
N GLY A 257 -7.04 18.28 -6.10
CA GLY A 257 -5.82 18.80 -6.69
C GLY A 257 -6.14 19.45 -8.01
N THR A 258 -5.80 20.72 -8.19
CA THR A 258 -6.12 21.48 -9.41
C THR A 258 -4.90 22.15 -10.01
N SER A 259 -5.05 22.70 -11.22
CA SER A 259 -4.05 23.59 -11.84
C SER A 259 -3.89 24.95 -11.15
N ALA A 260 -4.76 25.26 -10.18
CA ALA A 260 -4.80 26.54 -9.47
C ALA A 260 -4.70 26.38 -7.93
N GLY A 261 -4.09 25.29 -7.46
CA GLY A 261 -3.95 24.96 -6.04
C GLY A 261 -4.97 23.92 -5.56
N VAL A 262 -5.34 23.98 -4.29
CA VAL A 262 -6.26 23.02 -3.67
C VAL A 262 -7.65 23.62 -3.50
N LEU A 263 -8.64 22.92 -4.06
CA LEU A 263 -10.07 23.16 -3.91
C LEU A 263 -10.63 22.19 -2.86
N ALA A 264 -11.62 22.59 -2.07
CA ALA A 264 -12.28 21.72 -1.11
C ALA A 264 -13.80 21.89 -1.16
N THR A 265 -14.53 20.82 -0.79
CA THR A 265 -15.99 20.83 -0.66
C THR A 265 -16.40 20.81 0.81
N ASP A 266 -17.30 21.71 1.19
CA ASP A 266 -17.82 21.83 2.55
C ASP A 266 -18.81 20.70 2.92
N LYS A 267 -18.83 20.33 4.20
CA LYS A 267 -19.74 19.35 4.81
C LYS A 267 -21.10 19.94 5.20
N HIS A 268 -21.24 21.27 5.28
CA HIS A 268 -22.46 21.92 5.81
C HIS A 268 -23.70 21.91 4.87
N GLY A 269 -23.72 21.04 3.86
CA GLY A 269 -24.95 20.62 3.16
C GLY A 269 -25.25 21.31 1.83
N SER A 270 -24.56 22.39 1.48
CA SER A 270 -24.67 23.05 0.17
C SER A 270 -23.75 22.44 -0.91
N TYR A 271 -22.80 21.59 -0.52
CA TYR A 271 -21.71 21.11 -1.39
C TYR A 271 -20.94 22.25 -2.09
N ASP A 272 -20.81 23.40 -1.41
CA ASP A 272 -20.07 24.53 -1.95
C ASP A 272 -18.57 24.20 -2.04
N THR A 273 -17.95 24.63 -3.14
CA THR A 273 -16.52 24.48 -3.38
C THR A 273 -15.78 25.80 -3.14
N TYR A 274 -14.61 25.74 -2.51
CA TYR A 274 -13.78 26.91 -2.29
C TYR A 274 -12.29 26.55 -2.23
N PHE A 275 -11.42 27.49 -2.60
CA PHE A 275 -9.97 27.29 -2.55
C PHE A 275 -9.45 27.49 -1.13
N ILE A 276 -8.66 26.53 -0.65
CA ILE A 276 -8.03 26.55 0.67
C ILE A 276 -6.55 26.93 0.63
N THR A 277 -5.97 27.01 -0.57
CA THR A 277 -4.60 27.51 -0.78
C THR A 277 -4.59 28.88 -1.43
N LEU A 278 -3.47 29.59 -1.23
CA LEU A 278 -3.19 30.83 -1.94
C LEU A 278 -3.21 30.62 -3.45
N ALA A 279 -3.55 31.68 -4.18
CA ALA A 279 -3.49 31.65 -5.64
C ALA A 279 -2.03 31.44 -6.06
N PRO A 280 -1.77 30.60 -7.07
CA PRO A 280 -0.44 30.55 -7.65
C PRO A 280 -0.09 31.89 -8.30
N SER A 281 1.22 32.17 -8.39
CA SER A 281 1.68 33.33 -9.14
C SER A 281 1.40 33.14 -10.62
N LYS A 282 1.05 34.22 -11.34
CA LYS A 282 0.72 34.15 -12.78
C LYS A 282 1.87 33.61 -13.63
N ASP A 283 3.10 33.74 -13.14
CA ASP A 283 4.32 33.37 -13.86
C ASP A 283 4.75 31.92 -13.61
N GLN A 284 4.10 31.18 -12.69
CA GLN A 284 4.46 29.78 -12.39
C GLN A 284 3.21 28.90 -12.25
N PRO A 285 3.04 27.87 -13.11
CA PRO A 285 1.96 26.90 -12.93
C PRO A 285 2.19 26.07 -11.67
N ASP A 286 1.13 25.89 -10.88
CA ASP A 286 1.17 25.18 -9.59
C ASP A 286 0.20 23.99 -9.57
N ASP A 287 0.30 23.17 -10.62
CA ASP A 287 -0.50 21.96 -10.76
C ASP A 287 -0.27 21.05 -9.55
N THR A 288 -1.34 20.83 -8.80
CA THR A 288 -1.37 19.96 -7.62
C THR A 288 -1.90 18.59 -8.04
N PHE A 289 -1.04 17.57 -8.01
CA PHE A 289 -1.38 16.21 -8.45
C PHE A 289 -1.77 15.30 -7.29
N ALA A 290 -1.20 15.51 -6.11
CA ALA A 290 -1.38 14.65 -4.95
C ALA A 290 -1.88 15.45 -3.74
N ILE A 291 -2.85 14.88 -3.02
CA ILE A 291 -3.41 15.44 -1.79
C ILE A 291 -3.63 14.32 -0.78
N GLU A 292 -3.26 14.55 0.46
CA GLU A 292 -3.43 13.56 1.55
C GLU A 292 -3.75 14.29 2.87
N PHE A 293 -4.79 13.86 3.58
CA PHE A 293 -5.04 14.33 4.95
C PHE A 293 -4.19 13.53 5.94
N LEU A 294 -3.63 14.19 6.95
CA LEU A 294 -3.01 13.46 8.05
C LEU A 294 -4.07 12.78 8.92
N SER A 295 -3.98 11.47 9.06
CA SER A 295 -4.87 10.64 9.88
C SER A 295 -4.83 11.04 11.35
N ASP A 296 -3.66 11.36 11.91
CA ASP A 296 -3.50 11.78 13.30
C ASP A 296 -3.95 13.22 13.56
N ASN A 297 -3.93 14.07 12.54
CA ASN A 297 -4.36 15.45 12.63
C ASN A 297 -5.17 15.88 11.39
N PRO A 298 -6.48 15.62 11.41
CA PRO A 298 -7.43 15.98 10.36
C PRO A 298 -7.42 17.45 9.91
N SER A 299 -6.85 18.35 10.72
CA SER A 299 -6.72 19.77 10.37
C SER A 299 -5.51 20.06 9.47
N VAL A 300 -4.68 19.07 9.16
CA VAL A 300 -3.49 19.24 8.33
C VAL A 300 -3.68 18.51 7.00
N LEU A 301 -3.50 19.25 5.92
CA LEU A 301 -3.55 18.76 4.55
C LEU A 301 -2.16 18.81 3.92
N LEU A 302 -1.73 17.70 3.36
CA LEU A 302 -0.55 17.61 2.52
C LEU A 302 -0.94 17.81 1.06
N SER A 303 -0.16 18.59 0.33
CA SER A 303 -0.37 18.82 -1.11
C SER A 303 0.96 18.78 -1.85
N GLY A 304 1.00 18.13 -3.00
CA GLY A 304 2.20 18.04 -3.83
C GLY A 304 1.86 18.02 -5.30
N GLY A 305 2.80 18.47 -6.12
CA GLY A 305 2.57 18.52 -7.56
C GLY A 305 3.80 18.90 -8.37
N ARG A 306 3.59 19.68 -9.43
CA ARG A 306 4.59 19.96 -10.48
C ARG A 306 5.92 20.48 -9.95
N ARG A 307 5.91 21.30 -8.90
CA ARG A 307 7.13 21.92 -8.34
C ARG A 307 7.97 20.98 -7.49
N GLY A 308 7.45 19.81 -7.13
CA GLY A 308 8.12 18.92 -6.19
C GLY A 308 8.18 19.45 -4.77
N ILE A 309 7.29 20.39 -4.42
CA ILE A 309 7.17 20.95 -3.09
C ILE A 309 5.98 20.27 -2.43
N LEU A 310 6.23 19.59 -1.31
CA LEU A 310 5.20 19.08 -0.42
C LEU A 310 4.80 20.21 0.53
N GLY A 311 3.67 20.83 0.25
CA GLY A 311 3.02 21.82 1.10
C GLY A 311 2.34 21.15 2.29
N ILE A 312 2.48 21.76 3.46
CA ILE A 312 1.84 21.31 4.70
C ILE A 312 0.92 22.45 5.16
N THR A 313 -0.37 22.28 4.91
CA THR A 313 -1.38 23.32 5.12
C THR A 313 -2.17 23.01 6.38
N ASP A 314 -2.15 23.92 7.36
CA ASP A 314 -3.05 23.86 8.51
C ASP A 314 -4.37 24.57 8.15
N LEU A 315 -5.45 23.80 8.05
CA LEU A 315 -6.78 24.26 7.64
C LEU A 315 -7.43 25.20 8.65
N ARG A 316 -6.90 25.29 9.88
CA ARG A 316 -7.40 26.21 10.92
C ARG A 316 -6.84 27.62 10.75
N LEU A 317 -5.76 27.76 9.99
CA LEU A 317 -5.13 29.05 9.74
C LEU A 317 -5.64 29.62 8.41
N PRO A 318 -6.01 30.90 8.35
CA PRO A 318 -6.39 31.53 7.10
C PRO A 318 -5.18 31.54 6.15
N MET A 319 -5.33 30.86 5.00
CA MET A 319 -4.51 30.91 3.79
C MET A 319 -3.00 31.07 4.07
N SER A 320 -2.35 29.92 4.24
CA SER A 320 -0.94 29.67 4.59
C SER A 320 0.03 30.85 4.39
N SER A 321 0.73 31.19 5.47
CA SER A 321 1.87 32.13 5.49
C SER A 321 2.94 31.76 4.46
N PRO A 322 3.63 32.74 3.83
CA PRO A 322 4.71 32.49 2.86
C PRO A 322 5.91 31.70 3.43
N ASN A 323 6.01 31.55 4.76
CA ASN A 323 7.02 30.75 5.45
C ASN A 323 6.49 29.38 5.90
N SER A 324 5.62 28.75 5.10
CA SER A 324 5.13 27.40 5.39
C SER A 324 6.31 26.42 5.42
N ASP A 325 6.37 25.58 6.45
CA ASP A 325 7.36 24.53 6.53
C ASP A 325 7.05 23.47 5.47
N THR A 326 7.99 23.20 4.56
CA THR A 326 7.78 22.35 3.37
C THR A 326 8.84 21.27 3.25
N ILE A 327 8.50 20.16 2.62
CA ILE A 327 9.47 19.13 2.18
C ILE A 327 9.70 19.29 0.68
N THR A 328 10.95 19.33 0.24
CA THR A 328 11.30 19.40 -1.19
C THR A 328 11.65 18.02 -1.70
N HIS A 329 10.82 17.47 -2.57
CA HIS A 329 11.08 16.24 -3.30
C HIS A 329 12.03 16.49 -4.48
N PRO A 330 12.86 15.53 -4.93
CA PRO A 330 13.79 15.75 -6.04
C PRO A 330 13.13 16.10 -7.39
N SER A 331 11.89 15.69 -7.59
CA SER A 331 11.11 15.85 -8.83
C SER A 331 9.66 16.29 -8.53
N SER A 332 8.82 16.41 -9.56
CA SER A 332 7.37 16.60 -9.38
C SER A 332 6.75 15.45 -8.59
N ILE A 333 5.88 15.78 -7.63
CA ILE A 333 5.20 14.81 -6.77
C ILE A 333 3.93 14.32 -7.48
N THR A 334 3.75 13.01 -7.52
CA THR A 334 2.59 12.34 -8.14
C THR A 334 1.67 11.69 -7.11
N HIS A 335 2.25 11.13 -6.03
CA HIS A 335 1.50 10.52 -4.92
C HIS A 335 2.12 10.86 -3.57
N ILE A 336 1.26 10.96 -2.57
CA ILE A 336 1.62 11.17 -1.16
C ILE A 336 0.82 10.15 -0.37
N CYS A 337 1.46 9.44 0.54
CA CYS A 337 0.76 8.56 1.47
C CYS A 337 1.40 8.68 2.85
N GLN A 338 0.57 8.81 3.89
CA GLN A 338 1.03 8.75 5.26
C GLN A 338 1.28 7.30 5.67
N LEU A 339 2.47 7.02 6.24
CA LEU A 339 2.83 5.69 6.72
C LEU A 339 2.53 5.52 8.21
N ASP A 340 2.80 6.56 8.99
CA ASP A 340 2.52 6.66 10.42
C ASP A 340 2.51 8.13 10.85
N GLN A 341 2.48 8.39 12.15
CA GLN A 341 2.44 9.74 12.73
C GLN A 341 3.54 10.68 12.27
N HIS A 342 4.67 10.16 11.83
CA HIS A 342 5.84 10.96 11.50
C HIS A 342 6.39 10.68 10.12
N ARG A 343 6.02 9.58 9.47
CA ARG A 343 6.59 9.19 8.19
C ARG A 343 5.59 9.29 7.07
N LEU A 344 6.11 9.73 5.94
CA LEU A 344 5.41 9.82 4.68
C LEU A 344 6.21 9.09 3.63
N ILE A 345 5.54 8.59 2.61
CA ILE A 345 6.15 8.21 1.35
C ILE A 345 5.61 9.08 0.23
N VAL A 346 6.51 9.48 -0.65
CA VAL A 346 6.24 10.40 -1.73
C VAL A 346 6.80 9.81 -3.01
N SER A 347 5.91 9.58 -3.97
CA SER A 347 6.25 9.17 -5.32
C SER A 347 6.37 10.41 -6.20
N GLY A 348 7.33 10.40 -7.10
CA GLY A 348 7.55 11.46 -8.06
C GLY A 348 8.08 10.95 -9.40
N LEU A 349 8.20 11.89 -10.34
CA LEU A 349 8.72 11.64 -11.68
C LEU A 349 10.24 11.38 -11.66
N ASN A 350 10.85 11.14 -12.82
CA ASN A 350 12.27 10.82 -12.93
C ASN A 350 12.72 9.66 -12.01
N SER A 351 11.84 8.67 -11.82
CA SER A 351 12.12 7.46 -11.05
C SER A 351 12.48 7.76 -9.59
N THR A 352 11.78 8.72 -8.97
CA THR A 352 12.04 9.13 -7.58
C THR A 352 10.90 8.68 -6.67
N LEU A 353 11.22 7.80 -5.72
CA LEU A 353 10.31 7.36 -4.68
C LEU A 353 11.08 7.37 -3.35
N CYS A 354 10.55 8.11 -2.38
CA CYS A 354 11.26 8.44 -1.15
C CYS A 354 10.36 8.47 0.06
N GLN A 355 10.88 8.03 1.20
CA GLN A 355 10.25 8.27 2.50
C GLN A 355 10.87 9.47 3.21
N TYR A 356 10.05 10.22 3.92
CA TYR A 356 10.44 11.41 4.69
C TYR A 356 9.91 11.33 6.13
N ASP A 357 10.61 12.00 7.05
CA ASP A 357 10.13 12.22 8.42
C ASP A 357 9.62 13.66 8.51
N LEU A 358 8.36 13.83 8.91
CA LEU A 358 7.72 15.10 9.18
C LEU A 358 8.47 15.91 10.24
N ARG A 359 9.26 15.31 11.12
CA ARG A 359 10.07 16.01 12.14
C ARG A 359 11.45 16.38 11.63
N PHE A 360 11.92 15.75 10.54
CA PHE A 360 13.26 15.95 9.99
C PHE A 360 13.22 16.47 8.54
N ARG A 361 12.99 17.78 8.41
CA ARG A 361 12.81 18.46 7.11
C ARG A 361 14.09 19.15 6.61
N LYS A 362 15.27 18.76 7.10
CA LYS A 362 16.53 19.42 6.75
C LYS A 362 16.89 19.20 5.28
N THR A 363 17.22 20.30 4.61
CA THR A 363 17.71 20.28 3.23
C THR A 363 19.13 19.72 3.16
N ARG A 364 19.40 18.82 2.21
CA ARG A 364 20.76 18.36 1.94
C ARG A 364 21.53 19.43 1.16
N ASN A 365 22.55 20.02 1.80
CA ASN A 365 23.55 20.85 1.11
C ASN A 365 24.56 19.96 0.37
N LEU A 366 24.10 19.16 -0.59
CA LEU A 366 25.01 18.49 -1.52
C LEU A 366 25.40 19.52 -2.59
N LYS A 367 26.68 19.90 -2.64
CA LYS A 367 27.19 20.67 -3.79
C LYS A 367 26.99 19.79 -5.03
N PRO A 368 26.20 20.20 -6.03
CA PRO A 368 25.94 19.36 -7.19
C PRO A 368 27.25 19.06 -7.92
N ILE A 369 27.49 17.77 -8.20
CA ILE A 369 28.66 17.31 -8.97
C ILE A 369 28.56 17.91 -10.39
N PRO A 370 29.66 18.29 -11.05
CA PRO A 370 29.63 18.90 -12.39
C PRO A 370 28.82 18.10 -13.44
N GLU A 371 28.81 16.76 -13.33
CA GLU A 371 28.00 15.88 -14.19
C GLU A 371 26.48 16.03 -13.96
N GLN A 372 26.06 16.28 -12.72
CA GLN A 372 24.66 16.60 -12.40
C GLN A 372 24.25 17.95 -12.99
N LYS A 373 25.17 18.93 -13.06
CA LYS A 373 24.92 20.21 -13.75
C LYS A 373 24.77 20.08 -15.27
N ALA A 374 25.45 19.11 -15.89
CA ALA A 374 25.36 18.87 -17.32
C ALA A 374 24.06 18.15 -17.72
N LYS A 375 23.52 17.27 -16.85
CA LYS A 375 22.19 16.65 -16.99
C LYS A 375 21.04 17.54 -16.49
N ALA A 376 21.33 18.61 -15.73
CA ALA A 376 20.37 19.56 -15.14
C ALA A 376 19.68 20.53 -16.12
N LYS A 377 19.65 20.22 -17.43
CA LYS A 377 18.63 20.85 -18.30
C LYS A 377 17.22 20.30 -18.02
N SER A 378 17.10 19.24 -17.22
CA SER A 378 15.84 18.72 -16.69
C SER A 378 15.51 19.33 -15.32
N ARG A 379 14.21 19.58 -15.10
CA ARG A 379 13.55 20.31 -14.00
C ARG A 379 13.66 19.64 -12.62
N LEU A 380 14.87 19.28 -12.19
CA LEU A 380 15.13 18.66 -10.88
C LEU A 380 15.37 19.73 -9.81
N ASN A 381 14.92 19.45 -8.59
CA ASN A 381 15.17 20.32 -7.44
C ASN A 381 16.63 20.16 -6.97
N PHE A 382 17.38 21.28 -6.95
CA PHE A 382 18.81 21.28 -6.62
C PHE A 382 19.13 20.97 -5.16
N HIS A 383 18.15 21.20 -4.28
CA HIS A 383 18.31 21.06 -2.84
C HIS A 383 17.10 20.30 -2.26
N PRO A 384 16.98 19.00 -2.53
CA PRO A 384 15.91 18.20 -1.95
C PRO A 384 16.13 18.01 -0.44
N THR A 385 15.02 17.85 0.28
CA THR A 385 15.04 17.38 1.68
C THR A 385 15.66 15.98 1.71
N SER A 386 16.42 15.67 2.76
CA SER A 386 17.02 14.33 2.86
C SER A 386 15.94 13.27 3.12
N PRO A 387 15.82 12.25 2.26
CA PRO A 387 14.92 11.14 2.53
C PRO A 387 15.50 10.21 3.60
N ILE A 388 14.62 9.52 4.33
CA ILE A 388 14.98 8.43 5.25
C ILE A 388 15.29 7.16 4.45
N LEU A 389 14.47 6.87 3.44
CA LEU A 389 14.55 5.69 2.60
C LEU A 389 14.30 6.08 1.14
N VAL A 390 15.00 5.42 0.22
CA VAL A 390 14.88 5.61 -1.23
C VAL A 390 14.64 4.25 -1.86
N TYR A 391 13.86 4.23 -2.94
CA TYR A 391 13.54 3.05 -3.72
C TYR A 391 14.27 3.16 -5.07
N PRO A 392 15.55 2.71 -5.16
CA PRO A 392 16.41 2.97 -6.32
C PRO A 392 15.91 2.32 -7.61
N ASP A 393 15.06 1.32 -7.44
CA ASP A 393 14.56 0.40 -8.44
C ASP A 393 13.18 0.80 -9.00
N TYR A 394 12.58 1.86 -8.46
CA TYR A 394 11.34 2.45 -8.94
C TYR A 394 11.57 3.11 -10.31
N GLN A 395 10.65 2.92 -11.26
CA GLN A 395 10.74 3.46 -12.60
C GLN A 395 9.48 4.22 -12.99
N ASN A 396 9.64 5.53 -13.25
CA ASN A 396 8.60 6.40 -13.77
C ASN A 396 9.25 7.68 -14.31
N THR A 397 9.38 7.80 -15.63
CA THR A 397 10.05 8.95 -16.23
C THR A 397 9.16 10.19 -16.15
N ALA A 398 7.90 10.08 -16.59
CA ALA A 398 7.04 11.25 -16.81
C ALA A 398 5.54 11.01 -16.56
N SER A 399 5.15 9.83 -16.08
CA SER A 399 3.75 9.42 -15.95
C SER A 399 3.16 9.81 -14.58
N HIS A 400 2.49 10.97 -14.53
CA HIS A 400 1.91 11.46 -13.27
C HIS A 400 0.66 10.71 -12.78
N GLN A 401 -0.04 10.02 -13.68
CA GLN A 401 -1.21 9.20 -13.36
C GLN A 401 -0.86 7.73 -13.07
N ALA A 402 0.42 7.36 -13.02
CA ALA A 402 0.82 5.99 -12.69
C ALA A 402 0.24 5.59 -11.34
N GLY A 403 -0.49 4.47 -11.26
CA GLY A 403 -1.13 4.00 -10.04
C GLY A 403 -0.13 3.73 -8.90
N PHE A 404 -0.56 3.95 -7.66
CA PHE A 404 0.27 3.77 -6.48
C PHE A 404 -0.62 3.47 -5.28
N ASP A 405 -0.30 2.42 -4.52
CA ASP A 405 -0.98 2.13 -3.26
C ASP A 405 -0.11 1.29 -2.31
N ILE A 406 -0.48 1.25 -1.03
CA ILE A 406 0.33 0.66 0.03
C ILE A 406 -0.53 -0.19 0.96
N ASP A 407 -0.03 -1.38 1.29
CA ASP A 407 -0.54 -2.15 2.42
C ASP A 407 0.42 -2.06 3.60
N LEU A 408 0.06 -1.24 4.59
CA LEU A 408 0.82 -1.07 5.83
C LEU A 408 0.88 -2.35 6.67
N GLU A 409 -0.14 -3.22 6.58
CA GLU A 409 -0.18 -4.48 7.33
C GLU A 409 0.82 -5.49 6.76
N ALA A 410 0.86 -5.63 5.43
CA ALA A 410 1.80 -6.50 4.73
C ALA A 410 3.21 -5.89 4.57
N GLY A 411 3.37 -4.57 4.75
CA GLY A 411 4.63 -3.87 4.52
C GLY A 411 4.99 -3.78 3.03
N ILE A 412 4.01 -3.72 2.14
CA ILE A 412 4.19 -3.74 0.68
C ILE A 412 3.77 -2.40 0.08
N VAL A 413 4.62 -1.87 -0.79
CA VAL A 413 4.30 -0.74 -1.67
C VAL A 413 4.07 -1.29 -3.08
N ALA A 414 2.90 -1.06 -3.66
CA ALA A 414 2.60 -1.38 -5.05
C ALA A 414 2.69 -0.11 -5.89
N ALA A 415 3.56 -0.11 -6.90
CA ALA A 415 3.73 1.02 -7.79
C ALA A 415 3.61 0.58 -9.24
N ALA A 416 2.77 1.28 -10.00
CA ALA A 416 2.74 1.17 -11.44
C ALA A 416 4.01 1.80 -12.00
N GLN A 417 4.54 1.18 -13.04
CA GLN A 417 5.75 1.61 -13.70
C GLN A 417 5.49 1.80 -15.19
N GLU A 418 6.37 2.58 -15.78
CA GLU A 418 6.57 2.53 -17.21
C GLU A 418 7.15 1.13 -17.56
N ALA A 419 6.29 0.18 -17.91
CA ALA A 419 6.60 -1.13 -18.50
C ALA A 419 7.37 -1.13 -19.84
N ASP A 420 8.51 -1.80 -19.89
CA ASP A 420 9.22 -2.08 -21.15
C ASP A 420 9.55 -3.58 -21.24
N GLU A 421 10.44 -3.97 -22.15
CA GLU A 421 10.85 -5.38 -22.28
C GLU A 421 11.45 -5.96 -20.98
N PHE A 422 11.97 -5.10 -20.10
CA PHE A 422 12.70 -5.49 -18.88
C PHE A 422 12.01 -5.08 -17.58
N THR A 423 11.06 -4.14 -17.67
CA THR A 423 10.40 -3.51 -16.55
C THR A 423 8.93 -3.92 -16.56
N PRO A 424 8.42 -4.54 -15.50
CA PRO A 424 7.01 -4.91 -15.43
C PRO A 424 6.14 -3.66 -15.29
N ALA A 425 4.88 -3.73 -15.71
CA ALA A 425 3.93 -2.62 -15.54
C ALA A 425 3.63 -2.31 -14.06
N ILE A 426 3.88 -3.27 -13.18
CA ILE A 426 3.65 -3.18 -11.74
C ILE A 426 4.84 -3.80 -11.04
N GLN A 427 5.36 -3.10 -10.04
CA GLN A 427 6.42 -3.60 -9.20
C GLN A 427 6.03 -3.41 -7.73
N LEU A 428 6.21 -4.48 -6.96
CA LEU A 428 6.07 -4.44 -5.50
C LEU A 428 7.43 -4.10 -4.88
N PHE A 429 7.41 -3.32 -3.79
CA PHE A 429 8.59 -2.93 -3.03
C PHE A 429 8.37 -3.14 -1.55
N SER A 430 9.46 -3.45 -0.85
CA SER A 430 9.48 -3.49 0.60
C SER A 430 9.28 -2.08 1.16
N LEU A 431 8.28 -1.91 2.03
CA LEU A 431 8.09 -0.65 2.74
C LEU A 431 9.26 -0.34 3.70
N HIS A 432 10.01 -1.36 4.12
CA HIS A 432 11.06 -1.22 5.13
C HIS A 432 12.46 -1.09 4.54
N GLY A 433 12.72 -1.87 3.50
CA GLY A 433 14.03 -1.95 2.85
C GLY A 433 14.13 -1.14 1.55
N GLY A 434 13.00 -0.77 0.93
CA GLY A 434 12.99 -0.02 -0.33
C GLY A 434 13.42 -0.83 -1.56
N HIS A 435 13.77 -2.10 -1.40
CA HIS A 435 14.15 -3.02 -2.48
C HIS A 435 12.91 -3.60 -3.16
N LYS A 436 13.07 -4.06 -4.40
CA LYS A 436 12.04 -4.78 -5.15
C LYS A 436 11.68 -6.08 -4.44
N LEU A 437 10.40 -6.40 -4.41
CA LEU A 437 9.89 -7.69 -3.97
C LEU A 437 9.61 -8.58 -5.19
N ASP A 438 10.01 -9.84 -5.11
CA ASP A 438 9.69 -10.82 -6.13
C ASP A 438 8.22 -11.27 -5.97
N SER A 439 7.39 -10.95 -6.96
CA SER A 439 5.99 -11.39 -7.04
C SER A 439 5.70 -11.85 -8.47
N PRO A 440 5.92 -13.12 -8.81
CA PRO A 440 5.90 -13.59 -10.20
C PRO A 440 4.54 -13.38 -10.89
N HIS A 441 3.43 -13.44 -10.15
CA HIS A 441 2.10 -13.27 -10.73
C HIS A 441 1.67 -11.81 -10.84
N ALA A 442 1.97 -10.98 -9.83
CA ALA A 442 1.64 -9.55 -9.85
C ALA A 442 2.55 -8.79 -10.83
N ASN A 443 3.86 -9.03 -10.77
CA ASN A 443 4.85 -8.46 -11.70
C ASN A 443 4.64 -9.00 -13.13
N GLY A 444 4.08 -10.21 -13.27
CA GLY A 444 3.72 -10.82 -14.56
C GLY A 444 2.48 -10.22 -15.23
N PHE A 445 1.92 -9.12 -14.73
CA PHE A 445 0.88 -8.38 -15.45
C PHE A 445 1.45 -7.83 -16.77
N GLN A 446 1.06 -8.43 -17.89
CA GLN A 446 1.48 -8.03 -19.22
C GLN A 446 0.29 -7.38 -19.95
N ALA A 447 0.37 -6.07 -20.17
CA ALA A 447 -0.49 -5.35 -21.10
C ALA A 447 0.01 -5.62 -22.53
N LYS A 448 -0.13 -6.87 -22.99
CA LYS A 448 0.60 -7.36 -24.18
C LYS A 448 0.03 -6.93 -25.53
N ASP A 449 -1.10 -6.22 -25.53
CA ASP A 449 -1.93 -6.07 -26.74
C ASP A 449 -2.23 -4.62 -27.15
N ASP A 450 -1.69 -3.59 -26.48
CA ASP A 450 -2.15 -2.20 -26.69
C ASP A 450 -1.06 -1.11 -26.56
N ASP A 451 -1.26 0.00 -27.29
CA ASP A 451 -0.40 1.20 -27.27
C ASP A 451 -0.37 1.95 -25.90
N ASP A 452 -1.32 1.64 -24.99
CA ASP A 452 -1.40 2.23 -23.64
C ASP A 452 -1.21 1.15 -22.55
N TRP A 453 0.02 1.12 -22.05
CA TRP A 453 0.59 0.15 -21.12
C TRP A 453 0.51 0.63 -19.67
N LEU A 454 0.10 1.88 -19.43
CA LEU A 454 0.14 2.48 -18.10
C LEU A 454 -1.03 2.01 -17.23
N VAL A 455 -0.70 1.38 -16.10
CA VAL A 455 -1.68 1.10 -15.05
C VAL A 455 -1.94 2.38 -14.27
N LYS A 456 -3.17 2.91 -14.36
CA LYS A 456 -3.56 4.19 -13.70
C LYS A 456 -4.06 4.01 -12.27
N CYS A 457 -4.61 2.84 -11.94
CA CYS A 457 -5.17 2.57 -10.61
C CYS A 457 -4.69 1.23 -10.05
N LEU A 458 -4.11 1.30 -8.86
CA LEU A 458 -3.76 0.16 -8.01
C LEU A 458 -4.48 0.36 -6.68
N ARG A 459 -5.09 -0.69 -6.12
CA ARG A 459 -5.70 -0.62 -4.79
C ARG A 459 -5.51 -1.89 -3.99
N PHE A 460 -4.99 -1.78 -2.77
CA PHE A 460 -5.11 -2.80 -1.75
C PHE A 460 -6.45 -2.62 -1.03
N ALA A 461 -7.35 -3.59 -1.17
CA ALA A 461 -8.68 -3.52 -0.59
C ALA A 461 -9.00 -4.77 0.22
N ARG A 462 -9.61 -4.58 1.39
CA ARG A 462 -10.24 -5.67 2.12
C ARG A 462 -11.50 -6.06 1.35
N ASP A 463 -11.56 -7.29 0.87
CA ASP A 463 -12.70 -7.85 0.13
C ASP A 463 -13.42 -8.95 0.92
N THR A 464 -12.84 -9.35 2.05
CA THR A 464 -13.32 -10.39 2.97
C THR A 464 -13.04 -10.01 4.42
N ASP A 465 -13.90 -10.42 5.34
CA ASP A 465 -13.80 -10.13 6.79
C ASP A 465 -12.53 -10.71 7.42
N SER A 466 -12.18 -11.94 7.04
CA SER A 466 -11.08 -12.71 7.66
C SER A 466 -9.78 -12.70 6.85
N GLY A 467 -9.75 -12.00 5.72
CA GLY A 467 -8.64 -12.03 4.78
C GLY A 467 -7.64 -10.88 4.90
N MET A 468 -6.46 -11.08 4.29
CA MET A 468 -5.54 -9.99 3.95
C MET A 468 -6.11 -9.17 2.78
N LYS A 469 -5.63 -7.94 2.58
CA LYS A 469 -6.16 -7.02 1.55
C LYS A 469 -5.74 -7.40 0.14
N SER A 470 -6.64 -7.92 -0.67
CA SER A 470 -6.35 -8.24 -2.08
C SER A 470 -5.85 -7.01 -2.85
N LEU A 471 -4.91 -7.21 -3.76
CA LEU A 471 -4.44 -6.19 -4.69
C LEU A 471 -5.30 -6.20 -5.96
N TYR A 472 -5.90 -5.07 -6.27
CA TYR A 472 -6.66 -4.84 -7.49
C TYR A 472 -5.88 -3.94 -8.43
N VAL A 473 -5.86 -4.34 -9.70
CA VAL A 473 -5.11 -3.69 -10.77
C VAL A 473 -6.08 -3.31 -11.88
N GLY A 474 -6.21 -2.01 -12.12
CA GLY A 474 -7.07 -1.47 -13.16
C GLY A 474 -6.29 -1.13 -14.42
N HIS A 475 -6.65 -1.77 -15.52
CA HIS A 475 -6.10 -1.50 -16.85
C HIS A 475 -7.23 -1.47 -17.86
N ARG A 476 -7.46 -0.29 -18.44
CA ARG A 476 -8.54 -0.03 -19.39
C ARG A 476 -9.92 -0.50 -18.88
N LYS A 477 -10.46 -1.55 -19.49
CA LYS A 477 -11.77 -2.15 -19.17
C LYS A 477 -11.69 -3.33 -18.20
N LYS A 478 -10.49 -3.72 -17.79
CA LYS A 478 -10.24 -4.89 -16.95
C LYS A 478 -9.73 -4.46 -15.57
N ILE A 479 -10.30 -5.07 -14.54
CA ILE A 479 -9.82 -5.00 -13.17
C ILE A 479 -9.41 -6.41 -12.77
N GLN A 480 -8.11 -6.62 -12.62
CA GLN A 480 -7.52 -7.88 -12.22
C GLN A 480 -7.39 -7.91 -10.69
N ARG A 481 -7.89 -8.98 -10.06
CA ARG A 481 -7.73 -9.22 -8.63
C ARG A 481 -6.56 -10.19 -8.37
N TYR A 482 -5.76 -9.86 -7.37
CA TYR A 482 -4.69 -10.69 -6.82
C TYR A 482 -4.95 -10.87 -5.33
N ALA A 483 -4.99 -12.12 -4.86
CA ALA A 483 -5.21 -12.43 -3.46
C ALA A 483 -4.23 -13.52 -3.01
N TRP A 484 -4.01 -13.63 -1.70
CA TRP A 484 -3.10 -14.65 -1.16
C TRP A 484 -3.70 -16.04 -1.28
N GLY A 485 -2.89 -16.97 -1.77
CA GLY A 485 -3.24 -18.37 -1.84
C GLY A 485 -2.19 -19.18 -2.57
N ASP A 486 -2.42 -20.47 -2.67
CA ASP A 486 -1.56 -21.35 -3.44
C ASP A 486 -1.71 -21.07 -4.94
N VAL A 487 -0.63 -21.30 -5.68
CA VAL A 487 -0.68 -21.29 -7.15
C VAL A 487 -1.51 -22.50 -7.55
N ASP A 488 -2.63 -22.28 -8.22
CA ASP A 488 -3.36 -23.38 -8.82
C ASP A 488 -2.47 -23.91 -9.97
N ASP A 489 -1.83 -25.07 -9.76
CA ASP A 489 -1.04 -25.78 -10.77
C ASP A 489 -1.97 -26.21 -11.91
N GLY A 490 -2.21 -25.29 -12.85
CA GLY A 490 -3.00 -25.49 -14.07
C GLY A 490 -2.17 -26.01 -15.23
#